data_AF-A0A928FN60-F1
#
_entry.id   AF-A0A928FN60-F1
#
_cell.length_a   1.000
_cell.length_b   1.000
_cell.length_c   1.000
_cell.angle_alpha   90.00
_cell.angle_beta   90.00
_cell.angle_gamma   90.00
#
_symmetry.space_group_name_H-M   'P 1'
#
loop_
_entity.id
_entity.type
_entity.pdbx_description
1 polymer ?
#
loop_
_entity_poly.entity_id
_entity_poly.type
_entity_poly.pdbx_seq_one_letter_code
_entity_poly.pdbx_strand_id
1 'polypeptide(L)'
;MKKTIKFIALFACFAMCLTCLIGCTGNQDKGEDGSLDEEGNYRPSSDVAQVEFWINGDKYELDVFSSLADQFNEKYKGQIKVNLKQKPSDGYETAVETALTGNKLDLFYVGDAGYKAYAEQGLLYDITDFVENSKIYDLSKMWPNVITRYKYDVNTKLSGTESGRYYGVPKDIGPTVIYYNETEFEKAGIKIISVGVEQLEAYNGGAKDDRGNTKADVGLADVTVKEYGYFVANGQKYFNNQIPMSWDETVEIANILQNSMSNPNAYGYFTEWWFNYGWSVGGDCIEFVPSTDSSYNGGWYDFTLNDDTPNFIVADDVSGTITVNGNSYKAGEIITYQDKLGLNSTSAAGEKYSKEITAEVTALLNEGKLNKLPSQREAFTEFVRLAAKPSTVVDTVNGVELKGYGITPTPSSIGSDAGKTQAFAQGEIAMLVDGRWDVSYFRDADSGIDFTWDVCPLPMYREYDVEGFGAERETTVHGIEAGHSGSVGICINKNSELKAASWKFIEFVASAEGQTAQAKKGFAIPLQKELANTEVFLQTDLMPRNSKVFINAAEIQGAGDWWYLTDNAWIDDWAGVLNGDVRNGKKSMTEFFESQQFADTYGKLLKYTEKR
;
A
#
# COMPACT_ATOMS: atom_id res chain seq x y z
N MET A 1 -8.57 62.34 2.08
CA MET A 1 -7.11 62.25 1.90
C MET A 1 -6.46 62.56 3.24
N LYS A 2 -6.14 61.54 4.02
CA LYS A 2 -4.85 60.80 4.05
C LYS A 2 -3.74 61.61 4.73
N LYS A 3 -3.39 61.19 5.96
CA LYS A 3 -2.05 60.79 6.43
C LYS A 3 -2.16 60.44 7.93
N THR A 4 -2.03 59.17 8.32
CA THR A 4 -0.81 58.52 8.90
C THR A 4 -0.33 59.22 10.18
N ILE A 5 0.05 58.60 11.30
CA ILE A 5 0.48 57.24 11.71
C ILE A 5 0.83 57.34 13.23
N LYS A 6 0.99 56.19 13.93
CA LYS A 6 1.71 55.98 15.23
C LYS A 6 0.96 56.33 16.53
N PHE A 7 1.13 55.64 17.67
CA PHE A 7 1.67 54.32 18.10
C PHE A 7 1.54 54.29 19.65
N ILE A 8 1.30 53.11 20.22
CA ILE A 8 1.93 52.55 21.45
C ILE A 8 1.71 53.18 22.86
N ALA A 9 1.01 52.35 23.68
CA ALA A 9 1.39 51.71 24.96
C ALA A 9 1.51 52.43 26.33
N LEU A 10 0.90 51.73 27.30
CA LEU A 10 1.22 51.47 28.72
C LEU A 10 1.38 52.64 29.71
N PHE A 11 0.57 52.63 30.78
CA PHE A 11 1.04 52.39 32.16
C PHE A 11 -0.11 52.07 33.13
N ALA A 12 0.20 51.27 34.16
CA ALA A 12 -0.68 50.59 35.12
C ALA A 12 -1.06 51.42 36.36
N CYS A 13 -2.11 51.00 37.11
CA CYS A 13 -2.03 50.61 38.54
C CYS A 13 -3.40 50.33 39.23
N PHE A 14 -3.49 49.12 39.80
CA PHE A 14 -4.07 48.72 41.11
C PHE A 14 -5.51 49.09 41.54
N ALA A 15 -6.38 48.07 41.68
CA ALA A 15 -7.14 47.80 42.91
C ALA A 15 -7.78 46.39 42.90
N MET A 16 -7.60 45.65 43.99
CA MET A 16 -8.11 44.30 44.29
C MET A 16 -9.64 44.19 44.24
N CYS A 17 -10.14 43.12 43.62
CA CYS A 17 -11.29 42.37 44.15
C CYS A 17 -11.08 40.88 43.88
N LEU A 18 -10.84 40.17 44.96
CA LEU A 18 -10.72 38.72 45.06
C LEU A 18 -12.14 38.12 44.92
N THR A 19 -12.48 37.57 43.76
CA THR A 19 -13.64 36.67 43.60
C THR A 19 -13.26 35.52 42.69
N CYS A 20 -13.03 34.37 43.31
CA CYS A 20 -13.04 33.00 42.80
C CYS A 20 -12.99 32.82 41.27
N LEU A 21 -11.77 32.74 40.73
CA LEU A 21 -11.50 31.94 39.54
C LEU A 21 -11.67 30.46 39.93
N ILE A 22 -12.88 29.93 39.78
CA ILE A 22 -13.03 28.49 39.51
C ILE A 22 -12.53 28.33 38.08
N GLY A 23 -11.30 27.86 37.95
CA GLY A 23 -10.78 27.38 36.68
C GLY A 23 -11.75 26.34 36.14
N CYS A 24 -12.29 26.59 34.95
CA CYS A 24 -12.96 25.57 34.16
C CYS A 24 -11.88 24.61 33.61
N THR A 25 -11.30 23.80 34.48
CA THR A 25 -10.71 22.51 34.10
C THR A 25 -11.88 21.53 34.02
N GLY A 26 -12.58 21.54 32.89
CA GLY A 26 -13.60 20.54 32.60
C GLY A 26 -12.92 19.21 32.30
N ASN A 27 -12.49 18.47 33.34
CA ASN A 27 -12.39 17.03 33.24
C ASN A 27 -13.83 16.55 33.08
N GLN A 28 -14.21 16.15 31.86
CA GLN A 28 -15.43 15.35 31.70
C GLN A 28 -15.22 14.07 32.51
N ASP A 29 -16.21 13.72 33.32
CA ASP A 29 -16.23 12.46 34.05
C ASP A 29 -16.18 11.31 33.03
N LYS A 30 -15.05 10.58 33.02
CA LYS A 30 -14.81 9.48 32.08
C LYS A 30 -15.50 8.18 32.52
N GLY A 31 -16.10 8.16 33.71
CA GLY A 31 -16.53 6.92 34.36
C GLY A 31 -15.34 6.03 34.75
N GLU A 32 -15.62 4.79 35.13
CA GLU A 32 -14.61 3.80 35.54
C GLU A 32 -14.56 2.66 34.52
N ASP A 33 -13.37 2.15 34.22
CA ASP A 33 -13.23 1.00 33.31
C ASP A 33 -13.79 -0.28 33.92
N GLY A 34 -14.13 -1.21 33.05
CA GLY A 34 -14.49 -2.56 33.41
C GLY A 34 -13.28 -3.49 33.40
N SER A 35 -13.56 -4.79 33.34
CA SER A 35 -12.55 -5.83 33.13
C SER A 35 -13.00 -6.81 32.05
N LEU A 36 -12.07 -7.59 31.52
CA LEU A 36 -12.40 -8.75 30.68
C LEU A 36 -12.33 -10.02 31.52
N ASP A 37 -13.26 -10.94 31.31
CA ASP A 37 -13.11 -12.30 31.84
C ASP A 37 -12.29 -13.22 30.96
N GLU A 38 -12.11 -14.46 31.41
CA GLU A 38 -11.31 -15.48 30.72
C GLU A 38 -11.88 -15.79 29.32
N GLU A 39 -13.18 -15.57 29.11
CA GLU A 39 -13.84 -15.70 27.83
C GLU A 39 -13.82 -14.42 26.97
N GLY A 40 -13.22 -13.34 27.47
CA GLY A 40 -13.12 -12.04 26.78
C GLY A 40 -14.39 -11.20 26.83
N ASN A 41 -15.36 -11.54 27.69
CA ASN A 41 -16.56 -10.73 27.88
C ASN A 41 -16.27 -9.54 28.77
N TYR A 42 -16.93 -8.42 28.49
CA TYR A 42 -16.80 -7.20 29.28
C TYR A 42 -17.60 -7.31 30.58
N ARG A 43 -16.94 -7.05 31.69
CA ARG A 43 -17.55 -6.92 33.03
C ARG A 43 -17.55 -5.43 33.39
N PRO A 44 -18.72 -4.76 33.33
CA PRO A 44 -18.81 -3.33 33.57
C PRO A 44 -18.52 -2.99 35.04
N SER A 45 -18.01 -1.78 35.27
CA SER A 45 -17.96 -1.14 36.58
C SER A 45 -19.35 -0.58 36.97
N SER A 46 -19.42 0.19 38.06
CA SER A 46 -20.66 0.88 38.44
C SER A 46 -21.02 2.05 37.53
N ASP A 47 -20.03 2.66 36.89
CA ASP A 47 -20.20 3.85 36.04
C ASP A 47 -20.00 3.50 34.56
N VAL A 48 -20.66 4.24 33.67
CA VAL A 48 -20.52 4.02 32.23
C VAL A 48 -19.15 4.51 31.77
N ALA A 49 -18.33 3.63 31.19
CA ALA A 49 -17.04 4.01 30.60
C ALA A 49 -17.25 4.90 29.36
N GLN A 50 -16.81 6.16 29.43
CA GLN A 50 -16.91 7.15 28.36
C GLN A 50 -15.62 7.18 27.52
N VAL A 51 -15.53 6.30 26.52
CA VAL A 51 -14.36 6.17 25.64
C VAL A 51 -14.36 7.31 24.62
N GLU A 52 -13.31 8.14 24.63
CA GLU A 52 -13.12 9.20 23.64
C GLU A 52 -12.32 8.67 22.44
N PHE A 53 -12.92 8.71 21.24
CA PHE A 53 -12.31 8.16 20.02
C PHE A 53 -12.10 9.24 18.95
N TRP A 54 -10.86 9.50 18.56
CA TRP A 54 -10.50 10.49 17.54
C TRP A 54 -10.26 9.83 16.18
N ILE A 55 -10.87 10.40 15.13
CA ILE A 55 -10.68 9.95 13.75
C ILE A 55 -10.49 11.15 12.81
N ASN A 56 -9.85 10.93 11.67
CA ASN A 56 -9.97 11.75 10.47
C ASN A 56 -10.57 10.88 9.35
N GLY A 57 -10.80 11.47 8.17
CA GLY A 57 -11.40 10.76 7.05
C GLY A 57 -12.35 11.62 6.24
N ASP A 58 -12.72 11.13 5.06
CA ASP A 58 -13.73 11.74 4.20
C ASP A 58 -15.16 11.50 4.72
N LYS A 59 -16.17 12.06 4.04
CA LYS A 59 -17.57 11.89 4.46
C LYS A 59 -18.01 10.42 4.53
N TYR A 60 -17.51 9.56 3.63
CA TYR A 60 -17.92 8.16 3.54
C TYR A 60 -17.37 7.35 4.71
N GLU A 61 -16.10 7.57 5.05
CA GLU A 61 -15.45 6.95 6.20
C GLU A 61 -16.14 7.33 7.52
N LEU A 62 -16.45 8.62 7.69
CA LEU A 62 -17.11 9.12 8.89
C LEU A 62 -18.51 8.53 9.06
N ASP A 63 -19.27 8.41 7.97
CA ASP A 63 -20.60 7.80 8.00
C ASP A 63 -20.53 6.33 8.44
N VAL A 64 -19.53 5.59 7.95
CA VAL A 64 -19.27 4.19 8.33
C VAL A 64 -18.95 4.09 9.83
N PHE A 65 -17.99 4.87 10.32
CA PHE A 65 -17.53 4.78 11.71
C PHE A 65 -18.51 5.37 12.72
N SER A 66 -19.29 6.38 12.34
CA SER A 66 -20.41 6.87 13.17
C SER A 66 -21.46 5.79 13.34
N SER A 67 -21.83 5.09 12.26
CA SER A 67 -22.76 3.96 12.31
C SER A 67 -22.23 2.79 13.16
N LEU A 68 -20.93 2.49 13.11
CA LEU A 68 -20.30 1.47 13.97
C LEU A 68 -20.34 1.89 15.45
N ALA A 69 -20.02 3.14 15.75
CA ALA A 69 -20.07 3.66 17.12
C ALA A 69 -21.49 3.61 17.69
N ASP A 70 -22.51 3.98 16.90
CA ASP A 70 -23.91 3.92 17.33
C ASP A 70 -24.38 2.48 17.60
N GLN A 71 -24.05 1.54 16.71
CA GLN A 71 -24.36 0.12 16.90
C GLN A 71 -23.69 -0.43 18.16
N PHE A 72 -22.42 -0.10 18.37
CA PHE A 72 -21.69 -0.51 19.57
C PHE A 72 -22.29 0.11 20.84
N ASN A 73 -22.61 1.40 20.82
CA ASN A 73 -23.18 2.12 21.95
C ASN A 73 -24.55 1.55 22.36
N GLU A 74 -25.38 1.11 21.40
CA GLU A 74 -26.63 0.42 21.74
C GLU A 74 -26.37 -0.99 22.28
N LYS A 75 -25.40 -1.73 21.72
CA LYS A 75 -25.01 -3.07 22.19
C LYS A 75 -24.48 -3.08 23.62
N TYR A 76 -23.74 -2.04 24.02
CA TYR A 76 -23.14 -1.88 25.34
C TYR A 76 -23.83 -0.80 26.19
N LYS A 77 -25.12 -0.53 25.92
CA LYS A 77 -25.89 0.51 26.60
C LYS A 77 -25.85 0.36 28.11
N GLY A 78 -25.48 1.45 28.79
CA GLY A 78 -25.32 1.49 30.24
C GLY A 78 -24.03 0.86 30.76
N GLN A 79 -23.11 0.46 29.87
CA GLN A 79 -21.81 -0.12 30.23
C GLN A 79 -20.66 0.66 29.58
N ILE A 80 -20.70 0.83 28.26
CA ILE A 80 -19.68 1.56 27.50
C ILE A 80 -20.37 2.57 26.58
N LYS A 81 -19.79 3.75 26.45
CA LYS A 81 -20.16 4.74 25.45
C LYS A 81 -18.92 5.29 24.75
N VAL A 82 -18.84 5.05 23.45
CA VAL A 82 -17.83 5.60 22.54
C VAL A 82 -18.32 6.95 22.03
N ASN A 83 -17.55 7.99 22.33
CA ASN A 83 -17.75 9.36 21.85
C ASN A 83 -16.77 9.60 20.71
N LEU A 84 -17.24 9.40 19.48
CA LEU A 84 -16.45 9.65 18.26
C LEU A 84 -16.31 11.16 18.02
N LYS A 85 -15.07 11.62 17.79
CA LYS A 85 -14.76 12.99 17.40
C LYS A 85 -13.92 13.01 16.13
N GLN A 86 -14.52 13.53 15.07
CA GLN A 86 -13.78 13.87 13.87
C GLN A 86 -12.81 15.03 14.14
N LYS A 87 -11.61 14.92 13.61
CA LYS A 87 -10.61 15.97 13.49
C LYS A 87 -10.32 16.24 12.01
N PRO A 88 -9.90 17.47 11.65
CA PRO A 88 -9.42 17.74 10.31
C PRO A 88 -8.28 16.80 9.93
N SER A 89 -8.25 16.33 8.69
CA SER A 89 -7.14 15.49 8.19
C SER A 89 -5.82 16.26 8.21
N ASP A 90 -5.84 17.53 7.79
CA ASP A 90 -4.69 18.44 7.92
C ASP A 90 -4.36 18.70 9.40
N GLY A 91 -3.15 18.31 9.80
CA GLY A 91 -2.67 18.46 11.18
C GLY A 91 -3.23 17.44 12.16
N TYR A 92 -3.87 16.37 11.68
CA TYR A 92 -4.42 15.29 12.52
C TYR A 92 -3.38 14.69 13.47
N GLU A 93 -2.23 14.29 12.94
CA GLU A 93 -1.15 13.63 13.72
C GLU A 93 -0.64 14.54 14.84
N THR A 94 -0.40 15.81 14.56
CA THR A 94 0.01 16.81 15.56
C THR A 94 -1.06 16.99 16.65
N ALA A 95 -2.34 16.97 16.27
CA ALA A 95 -3.44 17.07 17.22
C ALA A 95 -3.51 15.83 18.13
N VAL A 96 -3.33 14.63 17.55
CA VAL A 96 -3.27 13.36 18.29
C VAL A 96 -2.09 13.37 19.27
N GLU A 97 -0.87 13.68 18.83
CA GLU A 97 0.33 13.70 19.68
C GLU A 97 0.18 14.66 20.88
N THR A 98 -0.36 15.86 20.62
CA THR A 98 -0.68 16.84 21.66
C THR A 98 -1.70 16.29 22.67
N ALA A 99 -2.70 15.58 22.18
CA ALA A 99 -3.78 15.05 22.98
C ALA A 99 -3.37 13.79 23.77
N LEU A 100 -2.44 12.98 23.26
CA LEU A 100 -1.80 11.88 23.98
C LEU A 100 -0.96 12.39 25.16
N THR A 101 -0.15 13.42 24.92
CA THR A 101 0.65 14.08 25.97
C THR A 101 -0.22 14.66 27.08
N GLY A 102 -1.42 15.16 26.74
CA GLY A 102 -2.40 15.70 27.68
C GLY A 102 -3.41 14.69 28.23
N ASN A 103 -3.30 13.40 27.89
CA ASN A 103 -4.25 12.33 28.19
C ASN A 103 -5.74 12.65 27.88
N LYS A 104 -5.98 13.30 26.72
CA LYS A 104 -7.30 13.84 26.34
C LYS A 104 -8.18 12.91 25.51
N LEU A 105 -7.66 11.75 25.12
CA LEU A 105 -8.36 10.74 24.32
C LEU A 105 -7.99 9.33 24.77
N ASP A 106 -8.77 8.34 24.34
CA ASP A 106 -8.57 6.94 24.70
C ASP A 106 -8.23 6.09 23.47
N LEU A 107 -8.95 6.33 22.37
CA LEU A 107 -8.77 5.68 21.07
C LEU A 107 -8.46 6.69 19.98
N PHE A 108 -7.69 6.28 18.97
CA PHE A 108 -7.39 7.12 17.82
C PHE A 108 -6.94 6.32 16.60
N TYR A 109 -7.12 6.91 15.41
CA TYR A 109 -6.45 6.46 14.20
C TYR A 109 -4.96 6.80 14.19
N VAL A 110 -4.16 5.88 13.65
CA VAL A 110 -2.74 6.08 13.32
C VAL A 110 -2.45 5.42 11.97
N GLY A 111 -1.92 6.18 11.02
CA GLY A 111 -1.42 5.63 9.76
C GLY A 111 -0.25 4.68 10.00
N ASP A 112 -0.08 3.69 9.13
CA ASP A 112 1.02 2.72 9.24
C ASP A 112 2.43 3.33 9.10
N ALA A 113 2.57 4.55 8.58
CA ALA A 113 3.81 5.34 8.61
C ALA A 113 4.20 5.83 10.02
N GLY A 114 3.23 6.17 10.88
CA GLY A 114 3.48 6.93 12.11
C GLY A 114 3.58 6.10 13.39
N TYR A 115 3.04 4.88 13.41
CA TYR A 115 2.86 4.14 14.66
C TYR A 115 4.17 3.75 15.36
N LYS A 116 5.24 3.50 14.60
CA LYS A 116 6.56 3.14 15.15
C LYS A 116 7.14 4.27 16.00
N ALA A 117 7.09 5.51 15.51
CA ALA A 117 7.50 6.69 16.28
C ALA A 117 6.70 6.81 17.58
N TYR A 118 5.38 6.64 17.54
CA TYR A 118 4.54 6.69 18.74
C TYR A 118 4.84 5.55 19.72
N ALA A 119 5.15 4.35 19.23
CA ALA A 119 5.55 3.21 20.06
C ALA A 119 6.89 3.49 20.76
N GLU A 120 7.91 3.98 20.04
CA GLU A 120 9.21 4.32 20.62
C GLU A 120 9.11 5.44 21.67
N GLN A 121 8.24 6.43 21.44
CA GLN A 121 7.97 7.50 22.42
C GLN A 121 7.15 7.02 23.63
N GLY A 122 6.67 5.77 23.60
CA GLY A 122 5.84 5.20 24.65
C GLY A 122 4.46 5.86 24.75
N LEU A 123 3.88 6.27 23.62
CA LEU A 123 2.53 6.85 23.56
C LEU A 123 1.44 5.79 23.31
N LEU A 124 1.81 4.64 22.75
CA LEU A 124 0.88 3.54 22.45
C LEU A 124 0.86 2.50 23.58
N TYR A 125 -0.32 2.00 23.92
CA TYR A 125 -0.48 0.85 24.81
C TYR A 125 -0.09 -0.44 24.07
N ASP A 126 0.64 -1.33 24.74
CA ASP A 126 0.90 -2.69 24.24
C ASP A 126 -0.39 -3.51 24.38
N ILE A 127 -0.98 -3.86 23.24
CA ILE A 127 -2.23 -4.62 23.15
C ILE A 127 -2.00 -6.11 22.86
N THR A 128 -0.77 -6.60 22.96
CA THR A 128 -0.43 -7.99 22.57
C THR A 128 -1.30 -9.01 23.30
N ASP A 129 -1.47 -8.87 24.62
CA ASP A 129 -2.28 -9.80 25.41
C ASP A 129 -3.75 -9.77 24.99
N PHE A 130 -4.27 -8.61 24.56
CA PHE A 130 -5.63 -8.51 24.04
C PHE A 130 -5.77 -9.21 22.67
N VAL A 131 -4.81 -8.99 21.78
CA VAL A 131 -4.78 -9.58 20.44
C VAL A 131 -4.64 -11.11 20.52
N GLU A 132 -3.73 -11.61 21.34
CA GLU A 132 -3.43 -13.05 21.45
C GLU A 132 -4.55 -13.84 22.13
N ASN A 133 -5.32 -13.21 23.03
CA ASN A 133 -6.39 -13.90 23.76
C ASN A 133 -7.79 -13.72 23.17
N SER A 134 -7.97 -12.79 22.22
CA SER A 134 -9.27 -12.55 21.60
C SER A 134 -9.81 -13.78 20.89
N LYS A 135 -11.10 -14.06 21.08
CA LYS A 135 -11.84 -15.09 20.33
C LYS A 135 -12.54 -14.55 19.09
N ILE A 136 -12.61 -13.22 18.97
CA ILE A 136 -13.30 -12.51 17.88
C ILE A 136 -12.27 -12.06 16.84
N TYR A 137 -11.17 -11.44 17.30
CA TYR A 137 -10.05 -11.01 16.45
C TYR A 137 -9.03 -12.16 16.31
N ASP A 138 -9.40 -13.15 15.51
CA ASP A 138 -8.61 -14.36 15.29
C ASP A 138 -7.60 -14.15 14.14
N LEU A 139 -6.33 -13.91 14.50
CA LEU A 139 -5.24 -13.67 13.56
C LEU A 139 -5.07 -14.79 12.52
N SER A 140 -5.41 -16.05 12.85
CA SER A 140 -5.27 -17.17 11.92
C SER A 140 -6.21 -17.10 10.72
N LYS A 141 -7.25 -16.26 10.80
CA LYS A 141 -8.24 -16.01 9.74
C LYS A 141 -7.98 -14.72 8.98
N MET A 142 -6.92 -13.97 9.33
CA MET A 142 -6.61 -12.66 8.75
C MET A 142 -5.57 -12.76 7.64
N TRP A 143 -5.47 -11.72 6.82
CA TRP A 143 -4.39 -11.57 5.84
C TRP A 143 -3.02 -11.56 6.51
N PRO A 144 -1.97 -12.17 5.91
CA PRO A 144 -0.62 -12.14 6.47
C PRO A 144 -0.14 -10.71 6.78
N ASN A 145 -0.43 -9.77 5.87
CA ASN A 145 -0.07 -8.37 6.00
C ASN A 145 -0.83 -7.62 7.11
N VAL A 146 -2.00 -8.11 7.55
CA VAL A 146 -2.73 -7.57 8.72
C VAL A 146 -2.03 -7.95 10.01
N ILE A 147 -1.52 -9.18 10.08
CA ILE A 147 -0.89 -9.76 11.28
C ILE A 147 0.38 -8.98 11.65
N THR A 148 1.13 -8.47 10.68
CA THR A 148 2.42 -7.81 10.94
C THR A 148 2.34 -6.29 10.99
N ARG A 149 1.26 -5.68 10.45
CA ARG A 149 1.20 -4.24 10.14
C ARG A 149 1.50 -3.30 11.32
N TYR A 150 0.98 -3.61 12.50
CA TYR A 150 1.17 -2.80 13.71
C TYR A 150 1.92 -3.56 14.81
N LYS A 151 2.76 -4.53 14.41
CA LYS A 151 3.67 -5.25 15.29
C LYS A 151 5.07 -4.64 15.17
N TYR A 152 5.68 -4.28 16.29
CA TYR A 152 6.99 -3.62 16.29
C TYR A 152 7.78 -3.95 17.57
N ASP A 153 9.09 -4.03 17.46
CA ASP A 153 9.98 -4.21 18.60
C ASP A 153 10.72 -2.91 18.90
N VAL A 154 10.23 -2.20 19.91
CA VAL A 154 10.82 -0.93 20.36
C VAL A 154 12.24 -1.08 20.92
N ASN A 155 12.66 -2.28 21.32
CA ASN A 155 13.99 -2.49 21.89
C ASN A 155 15.04 -2.68 20.79
N THR A 156 14.71 -3.50 19.78
CA THR A 156 15.60 -3.75 18.64
C THR A 156 15.43 -2.72 17.52
N LYS A 157 14.33 -1.97 17.54
CA LYS A 157 13.88 -1.06 16.48
C LYS A 157 13.57 -1.73 15.15
N LEU A 158 13.38 -3.04 15.18
CA LEU A 158 13.10 -3.85 14.01
C LEU A 158 11.64 -4.30 13.99
N SER A 159 11.16 -4.59 12.79
CA SER A 159 9.87 -5.27 12.58
C SER A 159 10.10 -6.76 12.36
N GLY A 160 9.05 -7.57 12.52
CA GLY A 160 9.13 -9.00 12.26
C GLY A 160 9.94 -9.82 13.28
N THR A 161 10.40 -9.22 14.38
CA THR A 161 11.11 -9.95 15.44
C THR A 161 10.15 -10.79 16.28
N GLU A 162 10.66 -11.87 16.89
CA GLU A 162 9.88 -12.70 17.82
C GLU A 162 9.39 -11.91 19.04
N SER A 163 10.21 -10.96 19.53
CA SER A 163 9.91 -10.08 20.66
C SER A 163 9.00 -8.89 20.32
N GLY A 164 8.61 -8.72 19.04
CA GLY A 164 7.73 -7.63 18.62
C GLY A 164 6.38 -7.66 19.33
N ARG A 165 5.85 -6.48 19.64
CA ARG A 165 4.58 -6.28 20.35
C ARG A 165 3.56 -5.58 19.45
N TYR A 166 2.28 -5.82 19.69
CA TYR A 166 1.19 -5.16 18.98
C TYR A 166 0.86 -3.81 19.61
N TYR A 167 0.78 -2.76 18.78
CA TYR A 167 0.45 -1.41 19.23
C TYR A 167 -0.82 -0.84 18.59
N GLY A 168 -1.44 -1.58 17.68
CA GLY A 168 -2.68 -1.20 17.02
C GLY A 168 -3.32 -2.39 16.30
N VAL A 169 -4.61 -2.25 15.99
CA VAL A 169 -5.34 -3.18 15.14
C VAL A 169 -5.68 -2.44 13.84
N PRO A 170 -5.30 -2.96 12.65
CA PRO A 170 -5.76 -2.40 11.38
C PRO A 170 -7.28 -2.26 11.39
N LYS A 171 -7.81 -1.09 11.03
CA LYS A 171 -9.25 -0.98 10.72
C LYS A 171 -9.54 -1.56 9.34
N ASP A 172 -8.56 -1.42 8.45
CA ASP A 172 -8.60 -1.85 7.07
C ASP A 172 -7.21 -2.26 6.57
N ILE A 173 -7.24 -2.88 5.39
CA ILE A 173 -6.15 -2.84 4.43
C ILE A 173 -6.73 -2.36 3.10
N GLY A 174 -6.01 -1.47 2.44
CA GLY A 174 -6.37 -0.89 1.14
C GLY A 174 -5.33 -1.26 0.10
N PRO A 175 -5.34 -2.49 -0.44
CA PRO A 175 -4.48 -2.84 -1.55
C PRO A 175 -4.84 -2.02 -2.80
N THR A 176 -3.82 -1.85 -3.64
CA THR A 176 -3.89 -1.08 -4.87
C THR A 176 -4.11 -1.98 -6.08
N VAL A 177 -4.90 -1.46 -7.03
CA VAL A 177 -5.26 -2.09 -8.30
C VAL A 177 -5.30 -1.04 -9.39
N ILE A 178 -5.43 -1.44 -10.65
CA ILE A 178 -5.77 -0.50 -11.71
C ILE A 178 -7.30 -0.40 -11.80
N TYR A 179 -7.84 0.79 -11.58
CA TYR A 179 -9.17 1.18 -12.05
C TYR A 179 -9.07 1.53 -13.54
N TYR A 180 -9.97 0.99 -14.36
CA TYR A 180 -9.98 1.29 -15.79
C TYR A 180 -11.35 1.75 -16.29
N ASN A 181 -11.33 2.71 -17.21
CA ASN A 181 -12.50 3.23 -17.90
C ASN A 181 -12.86 2.27 -19.04
N GLU A 182 -13.77 1.33 -18.75
CA GLU A 182 -14.25 0.32 -19.70
C GLU A 182 -14.85 0.94 -20.97
N THR A 183 -15.51 2.08 -20.84
CA THR A 183 -16.07 2.80 -21.99
C THR A 183 -15.00 3.29 -22.97
N GLU A 184 -13.84 3.75 -22.48
CA GLU A 184 -12.72 4.14 -23.36
C GLU A 184 -12.03 2.92 -24.00
N PHE A 185 -11.96 1.78 -23.30
CA PHE A 185 -11.48 0.53 -23.89
C PHE A 185 -12.35 0.09 -25.07
N GLU A 186 -13.68 0.13 -24.91
CA GLU A 186 -14.63 -0.21 -25.96
C GLU A 186 -14.53 0.75 -27.16
N LYS A 187 -14.41 2.06 -26.91
CA LYS A 187 -14.21 3.07 -27.98
C LYS A 187 -12.90 2.85 -28.73
N ALA A 188 -11.84 2.43 -28.05
CA ALA A 188 -10.56 2.06 -28.65
C ALA A 188 -10.61 0.72 -29.41
N GLY A 189 -11.75 0.03 -29.40
CA GLY A 189 -11.94 -1.26 -30.04
C GLY A 189 -11.24 -2.40 -29.32
N ILE A 190 -11.05 -2.30 -28.00
CA ILE A 190 -10.50 -3.36 -27.15
C ILE A 190 -11.66 -4.17 -26.56
N LYS A 191 -11.69 -5.48 -26.79
CA LYS A 191 -12.68 -6.37 -26.18
C LYS A 191 -12.20 -6.85 -24.81
N ILE A 192 -13.08 -6.81 -23.83
CA ILE A 192 -12.76 -7.21 -22.46
C ILE A 192 -13.25 -8.65 -22.22
N ILE A 193 -12.36 -9.49 -21.69
CA ILE A 193 -12.69 -10.81 -21.14
C ILE A 193 -12.35 -10.82 -19.65
N SER A 194 -12.97 -11.72 -18.88
CA SER A 194 -12.72 -11.82 -17.44
C SER A 194 -12.47 -13.26 -17.00
N VAL A 195 -11.23 -13.71 -17.16
CA VAL A 195 -10.83 -15.11 -16.96
C VAL A 195 -9.56 -15.17 -16.14
N GLY A 196 -9.63 -15.63 -14.89
CA GLY A 196 -8.46 -15.86 -14.05
C GLY A 196 -7.64 -17.07 -14.51
N VAL A 197 -6.39 -17.18 -14.04
CA VAL A 197 -5.45 -18.26 -14.41
C VAL A 197 -6.08 -19.64 -14.24
N GLU A 198 -6.71 -19.90 -13.10
CA GLU A 198 -7.37 -21.18 -12.77
C GLU A 198 -8.55 -21.51 -13.69
N GLN A 199 -9.14 -20.51 -14.36
CA GLN A 199 -10.29 -20.66 -15.25
C GLN A 199 -9.90 -20.81 -16.73
N LEU A 200 -8.62 -20.57 -17.09
CA LEU A 200 -8.17 -20.55 -18.49
C LEU A 200 -8.42 -21.88 -19.20
N GLU A 201 -8.15 -23.02 -18.56
CA GLU A 201 -8.39 -24.34 -19.15
C GLU A 201 -9.89 -24.53 -19.48
N ALA A 202 -10.75 -24.26 -18.50
CA ALA A 202 -12.20 -24.38 -18.66
C ALA A 202 -12.74 -23.44 -19.74
N TYR A 203 -12.29 -22.17 -19.74
CA TYR A 203 -12.68 -21.17 -20.74
C TYR A 203 -12.22 -21.58 -22.15
N ASN A 204 -11.00 -22.11 -22.27
CA ASN A 204 -10.51 -22.66 -23.53
C ASN A 204 -11.31 -23.89 -23.99
N GLY A 205 -11.85 -24.67 -23.05
CA GLY A 205 -12.79 -25.76 -23.29
C GLY A 205 -14.24 -25.33 -23.58
N GLY A 206 -14.55 -24.03 -23.58
CA GLY A 206 -15.88 -23.48 -23.92
C GLY A 206 -16.73 -23.05 -22.73
N ALA A 207 -16.19 -23.02 -21.50
CA ALA A 207 -16.86 -22.40 -20.37
C ALA A 207 -17.02 -20.88 -20.59
N LYS A 208 -17.86 -20.27 -19.75
CA LYS A 208 -18.06 -18.82 -19.74
C LYS A 208 -17.03 -18.16 -18.82
N ASP A 209 -16.64 -16.95 -19.18
CA ASP A 209 -15.88 -16.03 -18.33
C ASP A 209 -16.79 -15.44 -17.23
N ASP A 210 -16.21 -14.67 -16.29
CA ASP A 210 -16.96 -14.06 -15.18
C ASP A 210 -17.93 -12.95 -15.64
N ARG A 211 -17.86 -12.56 -16.93
CA ARG A 211 -18.81 -11.66 -17.59
C ARG A 211 -19.92 -12.42 -18.34
N GLY A 212 -19.91 -13.75 -18.29
CA GLY A 212 -20.94 -14.62 -18.86
C GLY A 212 -20.78 -14.93 -20.36
N ASN A 213 -19.64 -14.59 -20.95
CA ASN A 213 -19.32 -14.79 -22.38
C ASN A 213 -18.47 -16.04 -22.58
N THR A 214 -18.70 -16.76 -23.68
CA THR A 214 -17.80 -17.81 -24.16
C THR A 214 -16.77 -17.22 -25.13
N LYS A 215 -15.71 -17.99 -25.46
CA LYS A 215 -14.77 -17.63 -26.54
C LYS A 215 -15.46 -17.30 -27.86
N ALA A 216 -16.51 -18.05 -28.22
CA ALA A 216 -17.24 -17.83 -29.46
C ALA A 216 -17.96 -16.48 -29.47
N ASP A 217 -18.54 -16.07 -28.35
CA ASP A 217 -19.27 -14.81 -28.22
C ASP A 217 -18.36 -13.59 -28.45
N VAL A 218 -17.09 -13.69 -28.08
CA VAL A 218 -16.11 -12.61 -28.21
C VAL A 218 -15.21 -12.71 -29.45
N GLY A 219 -15.30 -13.78 -30.23
CA GLY A 219 -14.51 -13.96 -31.46
C GLY A 219 -13.14 -14.63 -31.27
N LEU A 220 -13.03 -15.50 -30.25
CA LEU A 220 -11.84 -16.27 -29.88
C LEU A 220 -12.03 -17.79 -30.06
N ALA A 221 -13.00 -18.22 -30.87
CA ALA A 221 -13.38 -19.63 -30.98
C ALA A 221 -12.21 -20.56 -31.40
N ASP A 222 -11.31 -20.06 -32.25
CA ASP A 222 -10.13 -20.73 -32.78
C ASP A 222 -8.83 -20.40 -32.04
N VAL A 223 -8.91 -19.57 -30.99
CA VAL A 223 -7.77 -19.09 -30.23
C VAL A 223 -7.67 -19.83 -28.90
N THR A 224 -6.47 -20.26 -28.54
CA THR A 224 -6.15 -20.70 -27.18
C THR A 224 -5.73 -19.46 -26.38
N VAL A 225 -6.57 -19.04 -25.44
CA VAL A 225 -6.27 -17.89 -24.57
C VAL A 225 -5.25 -18.33 -23.53
N LYS A 226 -4.11 -17.65 -23.51
CA LYS A 226 -3.03 -17.88 -22.54
C LYS A 226 -3.09 -16.83 -21.43
N GLU A 227 -2.14 -16.90 -20.51
CA GLU A 227 -2.06 -16.00 -19.38
C GLU A 227 -1.57 -14.59 -19.78
N TYR A 228 -2.37 -13.82 -20.51
CA TYR A 228 -2.01 -12.45 -20.93
C TYR A 228 -3.04 -11.43 -20.45
N GLY A 229 -2.56 -10.31 -19.89
CA GLY A 229 -3.41 -9.16 -19.58
C GLY A 229 -3.87 -8.44 -20.85
N TYR A 230 -3.00 -8.34 -21.86
CA TYR A 230 -3.34 -7.83 -23.20
C TYR A 230 -2.76 -8.68 -24.32
N PHE A 231 -3.54 -8.88 -25.39
CA PHE A 231 -3.10 -9.56 -26.60
C PHE A 231 -3.94 -9.20 -27.84
N VAL A 232 -3.42 -9.55 -29.01
CA VAL A 232 -4.05 -9.38 -30.32
C VAL A 232 -4.24 -10.76 -30.95
N ALA A 233 -5.47 -11.06 -31.33
CA ALA A 233 -5.83 -12.29 -32.04
C ALA A 233 -6.77 -11.96 -33.19
N ASN A 234 -6.56 -12.55 -34.37
CA ASN A 234 -7.41 -12.31 -35.55
C ASN A 234 -7.58 -10.81 -35.91
N GLY A 235 -6.54 -9.99 -35.63
CA GLY A 235 -6.57 -8.53 -35.82
C GLY A 235 -7.39 -7.74 -34.79
N GLN A 236 -8.01 -8.43 -33.82
CA GLN A 236 -8.78 -7.86 -32.72
C GLN A 236 -7.93 -7.78 -31.45
N LYS A 237 -8.05 -6.65 -30.73
CA LYS A 237 -7.40 -6.42 -29.44
C LYS A 237 -8.26 -6.95 -28.30
N TYR A 238 -7.64 -7.60 -27.33
CA TYR A 238 -8.28 -8.15 -26.15
C TYR A 238 -7.56 -7.73 -24.89
N PHE A 239 -8.33 -7.49 -23.84
CA PHE A 239 -7.87 -7.20 -22.50
C PHE A 239 -8.52 -8.19 -21.52
N ASN A 240 -7.72 -8.90 -20.74
CA ASN A 240 -8.19 -9.77 -19.68
C ASN A 240 -8.03 -9.08 -18.33
N ASN A 241 -9.15 -8.64 -17.74
CA ASN A 241 -9.11 -7.85 -16.51
C ASN A 241 -8.73 -8.67 -15.26
N GLN A 242 -8.53 -9.99 -15.35
CA GLN A 242 -8.12 -10.84 -14.22
C GLN A 242 -6.65 -11.27 -14.27
N ILE A 243 -5.91 -10.89 -15.32
CA ILE A 243 -4.51 -11.27 -15.48
C ILE A 243 -3.65 -10.00 -15.50
N PRO A 244 -2.58 -9.93 -14.70
CA PRO A 244 -1.63 -8.82 -14.76
C PRO A 244 -1.13 -8.59 -16.18
N MET A 245 -1.16 -7.33 -16.61
CA MET A 245 -0.47 -6.94 -17.84
C MET A 245 1.05 -7.01 -17.62
N SER A 246 1.79 -7.37 -18.66
CA SER A 246 3.23 -7.08 -18.67
C SER A 246 3.48 -5.56 -18.65
N TRP A 247 4.70 -5.12 -18.32
CA TRP A 247 5.08 -3.71 -18.46
C TRP A 247 4.86 -3.19 -19.89
N ASP A 248 5.24 -3.98 -20.91
CA ASP A 248 5.06 -3.62 -22.32
C ASP A 248 3.58 -3.59 -22.73
N GLU A 249 2.78 -4.55 -22.27
CA GLU A 249 1.33 -4.58 -22.48
C GLU A 249 0.66 -3.34 -21.89
N THR A 250 1.10 -2.92 -20.71
CA THR A 250 0.60 -1.72 -20.02
C THR A 250 0.94 -0.47 -20.83
N VAL A 251 2.16 -0.36 -21.34
CA VAL A 251 2.58 0.78 -22.18
C VAL A 251 1.79 0.80 -23.49
N GLU A 252 1.60 -0.35 -24.14
CA GLU A 252 0.86 -0.45 -25.40
C GLU A 252 -0.61 -0.04 -25.23
N ILE A 253 -1.31 -0.62 -24.25
CA ILE A 253 -2.73 -0.32 -24.03
C ILE A 253 -2.92 1.14 -23.60
N ALA A 254 -2.04 1.68 -22.76
CA ALA A 254 -2.06 3.09 -22.38
C ALA A 254 -1.91 4.00 -23.60
N ASN A 255 -0.97 3.70 -24.51
CA ASN A 255 -0.82 4.45 -25.76
C ASN A 255 -2.06 4.37 -26.64
N ILE A 256 -2.67 3.19 -26.79
CA ILE A 256 -3.90 3.01 -27.57
C ILE A 256 -5.02 3.89 -26.99
N LEU A 257 -5.24 3.81 -25.68
CA LEU A 257 -6.28 4.57 -24.99
C LEU A 257 -6.03 6.07 -25.11
N GLN A 258 -4.82 6.53 -24.78
CA GLN A 258 -4.42 7.93 -24.88
C GLN A 258 -4.68 8.54 -26.25
N ASN A 259 -4.38 7.79 -27.32
CA ASN A 259 -4.59 8.26 -28.70
C ASN A 259 -6.05 8.16 -29.17
N SER A 260 -6.88 7.37 -28.50
CA SER A 260 -8.30 7.19 -28.82
C SER A 260 -9.23 8.16 -28.10
N MET A 261 -8.80 8.68 -26.94
CA MET A 261 -9.61 9.58 -26.13
C MET A 261 -9.83 10.93 -26.81
N SER A 262 -11.02 11.51 -26.60
CA SER A 262 -11.40 12.79 -27.21
C SER A 262 -10.66 13.99 -26.63
N ASN A 263 -10.21 13.90 -25.38
CA ASN A 263 -9.41 14.93 -24.74
C ASN A 263 -7.93 14.74 -25.12
N PRO A 264 -7.32 15.65 -25.90
CA PRO A 264 -5.92 15.50 -26.34
C PRO A 264 -4.89 15.63 -25.21
N ASN A 265 -5.32 16.04 -24.00
CA ASN A 265 -4.47 16.11 -22.81
C ASN A 265 -4.74 14.95 -21.82
N ALA A 266 -5.61 14.00 -22.18
CA ALA A 266 -5.84 12.83 -21.34
C ALA A 266 -4.66 11.85 -21.43
N TYR A 267 -4.55 11.00 -20.41
CA TYR A 267 -3.46 10.05 -20.26
C TYR A 267 -3.98 8.62 -20.22
N GLY A 268 -3.25 7.70 -20.87
CA GLY A 268 -3.63 6.30 -20.92
C GLY A 268 -3.50 5.59 -19.59
N TYR A 269 -2.57 6.04 -18.73
CA TYR A 269 -2.23 5.38 -17.49
C TYR A 269 -1.80 6.39 -16.43
N PHE A 270 -1.93 6.04 -15.15
CA PHE A 270 -1.26 6.74 -14.08
C PHE A 270 -0.96 5.79 -12.92
N THR A 271 0.27 5.85 -12.43
CA THR A 271 0.64 5.31 -11.13
C THR A 271 1.55 6.30 -10.42
N GLU A 272 1.29 6.50 -9.13
CA GLU A 272 2.16 7.28 -8.27
C GLU A 272 3.31 6.42 -7.73
N TRP A 273 3.08 5.11 -7.62
CA TRP A 273 3.96 4.19 -6.92
C TRP A 273 4.75 3.30 -7.89
N TRP A 274 6.01 3.07 -7.54
CA TRP A 274 6.95 2.26 -8.31
C TRP A 274 7.00 0.79 -7.85
N PHE A 275 6.35 0.46 -6.74
CA PHE A 275 6.52 -0.81 -6.04
C PHE A 275 6.23 -2.03 -6.90
N ASN A 276 5.17 -2.03 -7.72
CA ASN A 276 4.86 -3.16 -8.60
C ASN A 276 5.89 -3.33 -9.75
N TYR A 277 6.76 -2.34 -10.00
CA TYR A 277 7.90 -2.49 -10.90
C TYR A 277 9.10 -3.06 -10.15
N GLY A 278 9.49 -2.47 -9.02
CA GLY A 278 10.68 -2.93 -8.27
C GLY A 278 10.47 -4.28 -7.58
N TRP A 279 9.42 -4.40 -6.78
CA TRP A 279 9.16 -5.59 -5.97
C TRP A 279 8.79 -6.81 -6.83
N SER A 280 8.15 -6.61 -8.00
CA SER A 280 7.81 -7.73 -8.89
C SER A 280 9.03 -8.45 -9.47
N VAL A 281 10.20 -7.79 -9.49
CA VAL A 281 11.45 -8.40 -9.91
C VAL A 281 12.38 -8.74 -8.75
N GLY A 282 11.94 -8.56 -7.49
CA GLY A 282 12.75 -8.85 -6.32
C GLY A 282 13.69 -7.75 -5.87
N GLY A 283 13.53 -6.54 -6.40
CA GLY A 283 14.23 -5.36 -5.92
C GLY A 283 13.45 -4.65 -4.82
N ASP A 284 14.13 -3.80 -4.04
CA ASP A 284 13.52 -2.89 -3.08
C ASP A 284 14.40 -1.62 -2.92
N CYS A 285 13.86 -0.58 -2.30
CA CYS A 285 14.55 0.68 -2.05
C CYS A 285 15.60 0.59 -0.94
N ILE A 286 15.41 -0.27 0.07
CA ILE A 286 16.40 -0.58 1.09
C ILE A 286 16.48 -2.08 1.36
N GLU A 287 17.65 -2.53 1.80
CA GLU A 287 17.89 -3.92 2.18
C GLU A 287 18.64 -4.00 3.50
N PHE A 288 18.25 -4.94 4.38
CA PHE A 288 18.98 -5.14 5.63
C PHE A 288 20.26 -5.93 5.37
N VAL A 289 21.40 -5.36 5.73
CA VAL A 289 22.73 -5.97 5.66
C VAL A 289 23.13 -6.42 7.06
N PRO A 290 23.19 -7.75 7.33
CA PRO A 290 23.59 -8.26 8.64
C PRO A 290 25.02 -7.84 8.98
N SER A 291 25.26 -7.52 10.25
CA SER A 291 26.59 -7.12 10.73
C SER A 291 26.88 -7.62 12.14
N THR A 292 28.14 -7.95 12.40
CA THR A 292 28.65 -8.26 13.74
C THR A 292 29.07 -7.02 14.53
N ASP A 293 28.94 -5.82 13.97
CA ASP A 293 29.24 -4.58 14.67
C ASP A 293 28.32 -4.39 15.87
N SER A 294 28.91 -4.43 17.07
CA SER A 294 28.16 -4.34 18.32
C SER A 294 27.43 -3.01 18.52
N SER A 295 27.80 -1.97 17.78
CA SER A 295 27.20 -0.63 17.84
C SER A 295 25.80 -0.58 17.21
N TYR A 296 25.43 -1.61 16.44
CA TYR A 296 24.16 -1.69 15.73
C TYR A 296 23.34 -2.91 16.16
N ASN A 297 22.03 -2.87 15.94
CA ASN A 297 21.07 -3.93 16.24
C ASN A 297 21.11 -5.02 15.16
N GLY A 298 22.23 -5.74 15.09
CA GLY A 298 22.44 -6.92 14.23
C GLY A 298 22.76 -6.62 12.77
N GLY A 299 22.79 -5.35 12.36
CA GLY A 299 23.01 -4.94 10.97
C GLY A 299 22.62 -3.49 10.72
N TRP A 300 22.54 -3.12 9.44
CA TRP A 300 22.15 -1.78 8.98
C TRP A 300 21.37 -1.87 7.68
N TYR A 301 20.61 -0.83 7.32
CA TYR A 301 19.89 -0.78 6.04
C TYR A 301 20.75 -0.12 4.97
N ASP A 302 21.02 -0.84 3.88
CA ASP A 302 21.62 -0.27 2.68
C ASP A 302 20.56 0.37 1.79
N PHE A 303 20.95 1.37 1.00
CA PHE A 303 20.08 2.01 0.02
C PHE A 303 20.29 1.39 -1.35
N THR A 304 19.34 0.56 -1.78
CA THR A 304 19.45 -0.34 -2.94
C THR A 304 18.64 0.13 -4.15
N LEU A 305 18.04 1.33 -4.09
CA LEU A 305 17.26 1.87 -5.20
C LEU A 305 18.06 1.98 -6.52
N ASN A 306 19.39 2.14 -6.45
CA ASN A 306 20.28 2.19 -7.61
C ASN A 306 21.04 0.87 -7.87
N ASP A 307 20.67 -0.23 -7.21
CA ASP A 307 21.34 -1.52 -7.36
C ASP A 307 21.16 -2.06 -8.78
N ASP A 308 22.29 -2.27 -9.46
CA ASP A 308 22.36 -2.71 -10.86
C ASP A 308 22.63 -4.21 -10.98
N THR A 309 22.73 -4.93 -9.86
CA THR A 309 22.90 -6.38 -9.89
C THR A 309 21.59 -7.05 -10.29
N PRO A 310 21.62 -8.07 -11.15
CA PRO A 310 20.40 -8.74 -11.56
C PRO A 310 19.71 -9.45 -10.40
N ASN A 311 18.41 -9.67 -10.54
CA ASN A 311 17.64 -10.52 -9.65
C ASN A 311 17.39 -11.89 -10.28
N PHE A 312 16.89 -12.84 -9.50
CA PHE A 312 16.70 -14.22 -9.95
C PHE A 312 15.42 -14.81 -9.37
N ILE A 313 14.75 -15.63 -10.15
CA ILE A 313 13.56 -16.40 -9.74
C ILE A 313 13.78 -17.87 -10.08
N VAL A 314 13.28 -18.78 -9.25
CA VAL A 314 13.32 -20.22 -9.56
C VAL A 314 12.41 -20.51 -10.75
N ALA A 315 12.93 -21.19 -11.77
CA ALA A 315 12.17 -21.53 -12.97
C ALA A 315 10.95 -22.41 -12.63
N ASP A 316 9.85 -22.22 -13.36
CA ASP A 316 8.55 -22.84 -13.04
C ASP A 316 8.53 -24.36 -13.20
N ASP A 317 9.43 -24.91 -14.03
CA ASP A 317 9.54 -26.35 -14.29
C ASP A 317 10.40 -27.09 -13.25
N VAL A 318 10.99 -26.37 -12.29
CA VAL A 318 11.76 -26.96 -11.19
C VAL A 318 10.82 -27.74 -10.26
N SER A 319 10.97 -29.06 -10.25
CA SER A 319 10.28 -29.92 -9.29
C SER A 319 10.97 -29.89 -7.91
N GLY A 320 10.23 -29.57 -6.86
CA GLY A 320 10.72 -29.61 -5.47
C GLY A 320 11.28 -28.26 -5.01
N THR A 321 12.47 -28.27 -4.39
CA THR A 321 13.14 -27.06 -3.88
C THR A 321 14.60 -27.04 -4.32
N ILE A 322 15.14 -25.85 -4.55
CA ILE A 322 16.58 -25.60 -4.62
C ILE A 322 17.07 -24.98 -3.31
N THR A 323 18.39 -24.88 -3.15
CA THR A 323 19.00 -24.20 -2.01
C THR A 323 19.92 -23.10 -2.52
N VAL A 324 19.88 -21.93 -1.89
CA VAL A 324 20.81 -20.82 -2.11
C VAL A 324 21.18 -20.26 -0.75
N ASN A 325 22.49 -20.18 -0.45
CA ASN A 325 23.02 -19.68 0.82
C ASN A 325 22.35 -20.33 2.06
N GLY A 326 21.99 -21.62 1.94
CA GLY A 326 21.35 -22.40 3.01
C GLY A 326 19.83 -22.27 3.12
N ASN A 327 19.20 -21.34 2.39
CA ASN A 327 17.75 -21.17 2.35
C ASN A 327 17.13 -21.96 1.20
N SER A 328 15.92 -22.48 1.40
CA SER A 328 15.21 -23.30 0.41
C SER A 328 14.21 -22.47 -0.39
N TYR A 329 14.22 -22.64 -1.71
CA TYR A 329 13.35 -21.93 -2.64
C TYR A 329 12.60 -22.91 -3.55
N LYS A 330 11.32 -22.63 -3.83
CA LYS A 330 10.44 -23.36 -4.76
C LYS A 330 10.32 -22.62 -6.09
N ALA A 331 9.82 -23.31 -7.11
CA ALA A 331 9.41 -22.71 -8.38
C ALA A 331 8.58 -21.43 -8.16
N GLY A 332 8.90 -20.37 -8.90
CA GLY A 332 8.24 -19.07 -8.79
C GLY A 332 8.69 -18.20 -7.60
N GLU A 333 9.60 -18.66 -6.74
CA GLU A 333 10.15 -17.84 -5.65
C GLU A 333 11.39 -17.05 -6.09
N ILE A 334 11.45 -15.80 -5.67
CA ILE A 334 12.58 -14.90 -5.94
C ILE A 334 13.70 -15.17 -4.94
N ILE A 335 14.95 -15.22 -5.43
CA ILE A 335 16.14 -15.30 -4.59
C ILE A 335 16.37 -13.95 -3.93
N THR A 336 16.37 -13.92 -2.59
CA THR A 336 16.51 -12.68 -1.81
C THR A 336 17.83 -11.95 -2.10
N TYR A 337 17.86 -10.64 -1.84
CA TYR A 337 19.06 -9.82 -2.00
C TYR A 337 20.25 -10.37 -1.19
N GLN A 338 20.00 -10.82 0.04
CA GLN A 338 21.04 -11.39 0.91
C GLN A 338 21.60 -12.68 0.30
N ASP A 339 20.74 -13.58 -0.17
CA ASP A 339 21.17 -14.89 -0.68
C ASP A 339 21.82 -14.80 -2.06
N LYS A 340 21.35 -13.89 -2.95
CA LYS A 340 21.96 -13.71 -4.27
C LYS A 340 23.41 -13.23 -4.17
N LEU A 341 23.73 -12.52 -3.08
CA LEU A 341 25.05 -11.96 -2.77
C LEU A 341 25.84 -12.76 -1.70
N GLY A 342 25.23 -13.78 -1.08
CA GLY A 342 25.87 -14.57 -0.01
C GLY A 342 26.15 -13.79 1.27
N LEU A 343 25.31 -12.80 1.60
CA LEU A 343 25.47 -11.88 2.72
C LEU A 343 25.02 -12.51 4.03
N ASN A 344 25.96 -13.18 4.70
CA ASN A 344 25.72 -13.76 6.02
C ASN A 344 25.99 -12.76 7.16
N SER A 345 27.08 -11.98 7.08
CA SER A 345 27.38 -10.89 8.01
C SER A 345 28.58 -10.06 7.55
N THR A 346 28.57 -8.75 7.77
CA THR A 346 29.74 -7.86 7.63
C THR A 346 30.36 -7.52 9.00
N SER A 347 31.65 -7.20 9.04
CA SER A 347 32.32 -6.87 10.31
C SER A 347 32.04 -5.46 10.83
N ALA A 348 31.70 -4.51 9.94
CA ALA A 348 31.42 -3.12 10.28
C ALA A 348 30.25 -2.59 9.47
N ALA A 349 29.42 -1.75 10.11
CA ALA A 349 28.24 -1.17 9.49
C ALA A 349 28.60 0.00 8.57
N GLY A 350 27.84 0.14 7.47
CA GLY A 350 28.07 1.19 6.46
C GLY A 350 29.32 1.00 5.61
N GLU A 351 30.07 -0.08 5.82
CA GLU A 351 31.17 -0.44 4.92
C GLU A 351 30.61 -0.98 3.60
N LYS A 352 31.35 -0.69 2.51
CA LYS A 352 31.09 -1.32 1.22
C LYS A 352 31.30 -2.83 1.36
N TYR A 353 30.33 -3.60 0.89
CA TYR A 353 30.37 -5.05 0.83
C TYR A 353 30.34 -5.51 -0.64
N SER A 354 30.63 -6.79 -0.86
CA SER A 354 30.61 -7.35 -2.22
C SER A 354 29.17 -7.40 -2.74
N LYS A 355 28.97 -6.85 -3.94
CA LYS A 355 27.73 -6.99 -4.72
C LYS A 355 27.91 -7.98 -5.89
N GLU A 356 28.88 -8.89 -5.77
CA GLU A 356 29.07 -9.96 -6.74
C GLU A 356 28.04 -11.07 -6.55
N ILE A 357 27.40 -11.51 -7.64
CA ILE A 357 26.51 -12.66 -7.62
C ILE A 357 27.31 -13.91 -7.26
N THR A 358 26.79 -14.73 -6.34
CA THR A 358 27.51 -15.91 -5.87
C THR A 358 27.74 -16.94 -6.98
N ALA A 359 28.79 -17.76 -6.83
CA ALA A 359 29.06 -18.88 -7.72
C ALA A 359 27.93 -19.92 -7.71
N GLU A 360 27.25 -20.08 -6.57
CA GLU A 360 26.08 -20.97 -6.42
C GLU A 360 24.92 -20.51 -7.31
N VAL A 361 24.53 -19.24 -7.23
CA VAL A 361 23.48 -18.66 -8.08
C VAL A 361 23.86 -18.75 -9.56
N THR A 362 25.11 -18.46 -9.89
CA THR A 362 25.61 -18.57 -11.27
C THR A 362 25.54 -20.01 -11.80
N ALA A 363 25.83 -21.01 -10.96
CA ALA A 363 25.73 -22.41 -11.33
C ALA A 363 24.26 -22.83 -11.57
N LEU A 364 23.36 -22.45 -10.67
CA LEU A 364 21.92 -22.74 -10.78
C LEU A 364 21.29 -22.10 -12.03
N LEU A 365 21.70 -20.88 -12.38
CA LEU A 365 21.30 -20.22 -13.63
C LEU A 365 21.78 -21.02 -14.85
N ASN A 366 23.05 -21.44 -14.88
CA ASN A 366 23.60 -22.23 -15.98
C ASN A 366 22.96 -23.63 -16.10
N GLU A 367 22.42 -24.16 -15.01
CA GLU A 367 21.65 -25.41 -14.98
C GLU A 367 20.20 -25.23 -15.44
N GLY A 368 19.74 -24.00 -15.70
CA GLY A 368 18.35 -23.69 -16.05
C GLY A 368 17.37 -23.74 -14.88
N LYS A 369 17.86 -23.77 -13.63
CA LYS A 369 17.01 -23.79 -12.43
C LYS A 369 16.57 -22.40 -11.98
N LEU A 370 17.25 -21.36 -12.45
CA LEU A 370 16.91 -19.97 -12.22
C LEU A 370 16.68 -19.27 -13.56
N ASN A 371 15.73 -18.35 -13.57
CA ASN A 371 15.60 -17.33 -14.61
C ASN A 371 16.17 -16.01 -14.07
N LYS A 372 16.83 -15.25 -14.94
CA LYS A 372 17.33 -13.91 -14.62
C LYS A 372 16.19 -12.90 -14.73
N LEU A 373 16.08 -12.01 -13.76
CA LEU A 373 15.16 -10.87 -13.75
C LEU A 373 15.94 -9.55 -13.82
N PRO A 374 15.27 -8.45 -14.23
CA PRO A 374 15.84 -7.11 -14.13
C PRO A 374 16.31 -6.76 -12.72
N SER A 375 17.33 -5.91 -12.65
CA SER A 375 17.78 -5.27 -11.41
C SER A 375 16.76 -4.26 -10.88
N GLN A 376 16.91 -3.87 -9.61
CA GLN A 376 16.10 -2.78 -9.02
C GLN A 376 16.28 -1.48 -9.80
N ARG A 377 17.50 -1.15 -10.21
CA ARG A 377 17.80 0.04 -11.01
C ARG A 377 17.06 0.04 -12.35
N GLU A 378 17.07 -1.08 -13.06
CA GLU A 378 16.37 -1.22 -14.35
C GLU A 378 14.85 -1.08 -14.18
N ALA A 379 14.27 -1.78 -13.21
CA ALA A 379 12.84 -1.69 -12.92
C ALA A 379 12.40 -0.28 -12.52
N PHE A 380 13.21 0.40 -11.69
CA PHE A 380 12.92 1.77 -11.27
C PHE A 380 13.06 2.77 -12.43
N THR A 381 14.03 2.56 -13.34
CA THR A 381 14.13 3.34 -14.58
C THR A 381 12.88 3.14 -15.45
N GLU A 382 12.34 1.92 -15.60
CA GLU A 382 11.10 1.68 -16.34
C GLU A 382 9.91 2.46 -15.76
N PHE A 383 9.76 2.51 -14.43
CA PHE A 383 8.76 3.34 -13.78
C PHE A 383 8.92 4.83 -14.12
N VAL A 384 10.14 5.37 -14.07
CA VAL A 384 10.40 6.79 -14.37
C VAL A 384 10.11 7.12 -15.84
N ARG A 385 10.31 6.17 -16.76
CA ARG A 385 10.02 6.35 -18.18
C ARG A 385 8.53 6.63 -18.44
N LEU A 386 7.61 6.16 -17.60
CA LEU A 386 6.16 6.31 -17.79
C LEU A 386 5.72 7.79 -18.00
N ALA A 387 6.23 8.71 -17.18
CA ALA A 387 5.83 10.13 -17.18
C ALA A 387 6.64 10.99 -18.16
N ALA A 388 7.92 10.66 -18.37
CA ALA A 388 8.79 11.44 -19.22
C ALA A 388 8.30 11.44 -20.67
N LYS A 389 8.48 12.55 -21.38
CA LYS A 389 8.06 12.67 -22.79
C LYS A 389 8.89 11.75 -23.70
N PRO A 390 8.35 11.29 -24.84
CA PRO A 390 9.11 10.51 -25.83
C PRO A 390 10.38 11.18 -26.38
N SER A 391 10.46 12.50 -26.29
CA SER A 391 11.65 13.27 -26.69
C SER A 391 12.74 13.34 -25.62
N THR A 392 12.44 12.95 -24.37
CA THR A 392 13.33 13.10 -23.22
C THR A 392 14.11 11.81 -22.98
N VAL A 393 15.44 11.93 -22.90
CA VAL A 393 16.31 10.85 -22.41
C VAL A 393 16.18 10.80 -20.89
N VAL A 394 15.74 9.66 -20.37
CA VAL A 394 15.49 9.40 -18.96
C VAL A 394 16.74 8.84 -18.29
N ASP A 395 17.41 7.91 -18.96
CA ASP A 395 18.61 7.26 -18.47
C ASP A 395 19.52 6.85 -19.64
N THR A 396 20.79 6.58 -19.36
CA THR A 396 21.73 5.99 -20.32
C THR A 396 22.38 4.77 -19.68
N VAL A 397 22.01 3.58 -20.15
CA VAL A 397 22.48 2.31 -19.60
C VAL A 397 23.35 1.62 -20.64
N ASN A 398 24.60 1.32 -20.30
CA ASN A 398 25.56 0.67 -21.20
C ASN A 398 25.70 1.37 -22.58
N GLY A 399 25.57 2.71 -22.60
CA GLY A 399 25.63 3.52 -23.82
C GLY A 399 24.34 3.57 -24.65
N VAL A 400 23.24 2.99 -24.16
CA VAL A 400 21.92 3.05 -24.78
C VAL A 400 21.06 4.09 -24.07
N GLU A 401 20.55 5.07 -24.82
CA GLU A 401 19.61 6.07 -24.32
C GLU A 401 18.22 5.45 -24.16
N LEU A 402 17.67 5.49 -22.94
CA LEU A 402 16.30 5.11 -22.65
C LEU A 402 15.43 6.36 -22.62
N LYS A 403 14.35 6.38 -23.40
CA LYS A 403 13.44 7.52 -23.53
C LYS A 403 12.12 7.29 -22.82
N GLY A 404 11.46 8.39 -22.48
CA GLY A 404 10.14 8.35 -21.83
C GLY A 404 9.03 7.81 -22.74
N TYR A 405 7.95 7.34 -22.14
CA TYR A 405 6.74 6.86 -22.81
C TYR A 405 5.69 7.97 -22.96
N GLY A 406 5.60 8.88 -21.98
CA GLY A 406 4.66 10.01 -22.00
C GLY A 406 3.20 9.59 -21.88
N ILE A 407 2.95 8.50 -21.13
CA ILE A 407 1.63 7.89 -20.97
C ILE A 407 0.97 8.21 -19.64
N THR A 408 1.67 8.93 -18.76
CA THR A 408 1.17 9.39 -17.46
C THR A 408 1.35 10.90 -17.28
N PRO A 409 0.47 11.59 -16.52
CA PRO A 409 0.71 12.96 -16.09
C PRO A 409 1.94 13.02 -15.19
N THR A 410 2.64 14.17 -15.18
CA THR A 410 3.76 14.37 -14.26
C THR A 410 3.24 14.70 -12.86
N PRO A 411 4.02 14.44 -11.79
CA PRO A 411 3.59 14.72 -10.42
C PRO A 411 3.15 16.17 -10.20
N SER A 412 3.87 17.13 -10.82
CA SER A 412 3.52 18.55 -10.71
C SER A 412 2.21 18.93 -11.42
N SER A 413 1.74 18.11 -12.36
CA SER A 413 0.49 18.35 -13.09
C SER A 413 -0.73 17.73 -12.41
N ILE A 414 -0.58 16.54 -11.82
CA ILE A 414 -1.69 15.79 -11.21
C ILE A 414 -2.00 16.25 -9.79
N GLY A 415 -1.00 16.76 -9.05
CA GLY A 415 -1.19 17.31 -7.71
C GLY A 415 -1.27 16.23 -6.62
N SER A 416 -2.30 16.30 -5.78
CA SER A 416 -2.50 15.42 -4.61
C SER A 416 -3.29 14.16 -4.96
N ASP A 417 -3.49 13.28 -3.97
CA ASP A 417 -4.34 12.09 -4.11
C ASP A 417 -5.76 12.44 -4.58
N ALA A 418 -6.37 13.50 -4.04
CA ALA A 418 -7.67 13.97 -4.52
C ALA A 418 -7.64 14.39 -6.01
N GLY A 419 -6.49 14.89 -6.48
CA GLY A 419 -6.28 15.28 -7.88
C GLY A 419 -6.29 14.09 -8.84
N LYS A 420 -5.56 13.00 -8.52
CA LYS A 420 -5.54 11.78 -9.35
C LYS A 420 -6.90 11.07 -9.38
N THR A 421 -7.57 10.95 -8.23
CA THR A 421 -8.92 10.35 -8.14
C THR A 421 -9.93 11.16 -8.95
N GLN A 422 -9.86 12.49 -8.89
CA GLN A 422 -10.73 13.37 -9.67
C GLN A 422 -10.46 13.32 -11.17
N ALA A 423 -9.18 13.22 -11.59
CA ALA A 423 -8.80 13.12 -12.99
C ALA A 423 -9.33 11.83 -13.64
N PHE A 424 -9.30 10.70 -12.94
CA PHE A 424 -9.97 9.48 -13.39
C PHE A 424 -11.48 9.70 -13.48
N ALA A 425 -12.10 10.26 -12.44
CA ALA A 425 -13.55 10.51 -12.42
C ALA A 425 -14.04 11.43 -13.56
N GLN A 426 -13.18 12.30 -14.07
CA GLN A 426 -13.46 13.19 -15.21
C GLN A 426 -13.12 12.57 -16.57
N GLY A 427 -12.63 11.32 -16.61
CA GLY A 427 -12.21 10.65 -17.83
C GLY A 427 -10.91 11.20 -18.43
N GLU A 428 -10.07 11.88 -17.64
CA GLU A 428 -8.76 12.40 -18.07
C GLU A 428 -7.65 11.36 -17.93
N ILE A 429 -7.90 10.28 -17.19
CA ILE A 429 -7.01 9.13 -17.04
C ILE A 429 -7.82 7.86 -17.37
N ALA A 430 -7.37 7.06 -18.33
CA ALA A 430 -8.08 5.84 -18.73
C ALA A 430 -7.83 4.66 -17.79
N MET A 431 -6.63 4.58 -17.20
CA MET A 431 -6.24 3.55 -16.23
C MET A 431 -5.53 4.21 -15.05
N LEU A 432 -6.10 4.12 -13.85
CA LEU A 432 -5.58 4.71 -12.62
C LEU A 432 -5.18 3.61 -11.63
N VAL A 433 -3.91 3.58 -11.21
CA VAL A 433 -3.51 2.81 -10.02
C VAL A 433 -3.93 3.54 -8.77
N ASP A 434 -4.85 2.95 -7.99
CA ASP A 434 -5.24 3.46 -6.68
C ASP A 434 -5.79 2.35 -5.77
N GLY A 435 -6.07 2.71 -4.51
CA GLY A 435 -6.50 1.77 -3.49
C GLY A 435 -8.00 1.53 -3.42
N ARG A 436 -8.39 0.53 -2.63
CA ARG A 436 -9.80 0.16 -2.41
C ARG A 436 -10.68 1.29 -1.86
N TRP A 437 -10.10 2.25 -1.13
CA TRP A 437 -10.84 3.35 -0.50
C TRP A 437 -11.67 4.18 -1.52
N ASP A 438 -11.21 4.28 -2.77
CA ASP A 438 -11.88 5.06 -3.81
C ASP A 438 -13.19 4.46 -4.32
N VAL A 439 -13.46 3.16 -4.09
CA VAL A 439 -14.70 2.51 -4.56
C VAL A 439 -15.94 3.23 -4.03
N SER A 440 -15.91 3.70 -2.79
CA SER A 440 -17.04 4.42 -2.19
C SER A 440 -17.31 5.76 -2.90
N TYR A 441 -16.25 6.50 -3.23
CA TYR A 441 -16.32 7.74 -4.00
C TYR A 441 -16.77 7.48 -5.44
N PHE A 442 -16.16 6.54 -6.17
CA PHE A 442 -16.50 6.26 -7.57
C PHE A 442 -17.91 5.70 -7.79
N ARG A 443 -18.55 5.17 -6.74
CA ARG A 443 -19.96 4.77 -6.76
C ARG A 443 -20.93 5.90 -6.44
N ASP A 444 -20.47 6.99 -5.85
CA ASP A 444 -21.33 8.12 -5.49
C ASP A 444 -21.82 8.83 -6.77
N ALA A 445 -23.11 9.18 -6.80
CA ALA A 445 -23.73 9.88 -7.92
C ALA A 445 -23.14 11.29 -8.15
N ASP A 446 -22.55 11.88 -7.11
CA ASP A 446 -21.89 13.19 -7.14
C ASP A 446 -20.40 13.10 -7.54
N SER A 447 -19.87 11.90 -7.82
CA SER A 447 -18.46 11.71 -8.25
C SER A 447 -18.13 12.31 -9.61
N GLY A 448 -19.16 12.54 -10.43
CA GLY A 448 -19.02 13.02 -11.80
C GLY A 448 -18.74 11.92 -12.83
N ILE A 449 -18.63 10.66 -12.42
CA ILE A 449 -18.45 9.52 -13.33
C ILE A 449 -19.75 9.25 -14.10
N ASP A 450 -19.68 9.33 -15.43
CA ASP A 450 -20.78 9.03 -16.35
C ASP A 450 -20.48 7.84 -17.28
N PHE A 451 -19.39 7.11 -17.02
CA PHE A 451 -18.92 5.95 -17.78
C PHE A 451 -18.91 4.67 -16.95
N THR A 452 -18.77 3.52 -17.64
CA THR A 452 -18.58 2.22 -16.96
C THR A 452 -17.11 2.03 -16.60
N TRP A 453 -16.85 1.52 -15.40
CA TRP A 453 -15.51 1.24 -14.91
C TRP A 453 -15.46 -0.08 -14.15
N ASP A 454 -14.27 -0.63 -14.03
CA ASP A 454 -13.99 -1.87 -13.32
C ASP A 454 -12.50 -1.89 -12.91
N VAL A 455 -12.02 -2.97 -12.30
CA VAL A 455 -10.62 -3.07 -11.84
C VAL A 455 -9.86 -4.26 -12.43
N CYS A 456 -8.54 -4.15 -12.51
CA CYS A 456 -7.62 -5.23 -12.88
C CYS A 456 -6.33 -5.23 -12.05
N PRO A 457 -5.55 -6.34 -12.04
CA PRO A 457 -4.30 -6.44 -11.30
C PRO A 457 -3.25 -5.42 -11.74
N LEU A 458 -2.27 -5.16 -10.86
CA LEU A 458 -1.13 -4.30 -11.20
C LEU A 458 -0.19 -4.96 -12.22
N PRO A 459 0.57 -4.16 -13.00
CA PRO A 459 1.52 -4.70 -13.96
C PRO A 459 2.66 -5.48 -13.31
N MET A 460 3.14 -6.52 -13.99
CA MET A 460 4.29 -7.33 -13.57
C MET A 460 5.30 -7.50 -14.72
N TYR A 461 6.55 -7.86 -14.40
CA TYR A 461 7.55 -8.17 -15.42
C TYR A 461 7.23 -9.47 -16.17
N ARG A 462 7.33 -9.47 -17.50
CA ARG A 462 7.24 -10.67 -18.35
C ARG A 462 8.12 -10.51 -19.59
N GLU A 463 8.78 -11.60 -19.99
CA GLU A 463 9.44 -11.76 -21.28
C GLU A 463 8.66 -12.76 -22.14
N TYR A 464 8.78 -12.58 -23.46
CA TYR A 464 8.12 -13.41 -24.45
C TYR A 464 9.14 -13.94 -25.47
N ASP A 465 8.87 -15.12 -26.01
CA ASP A 465 9.69 -15.78 -27.02
C ASP A 465 9.77 -15.01 -28.35
N VAL A 466 8.74 -14.22 -28.65
CA VAL A 466 8.65 -13.37 -29.84
C VAL A 466 8.16 -11.96 -29.51
N GLU A 467 8.62 -10.98 -30.29
CA GLU A 467 8.18 -9.59 -30.15
C GLU A 467 6.70 -9.39 -30.54
N GLY A 468 6.08 -8.38 -29.93
CA GLY A 468 4.70 -7.98 -30.19
C GLY A 468 3.68 -8.66 -29.27
N PHE A 469 2.41 -8.49 -29.63
CA PHE A 469 1.28 -8.81 -28.76
C PHE A 469 0.41 -9.95 -29.30
N GLY A 470 0.91 -10.77 -30.22
CA GLY A 470 0.15 -11.87 -30.81
C GLY A 470 -0.23 -12.93 -29.77
N ALA A 471 -1.41 -13.52 -29.88
CA ALA A 471 -1.89 -14.57 -28.96
C ALA A 471 -1.04 -15.86 -28.94
N GLU A 472 -0.22 -16.08 -29.97
CA GLU A 472 0.58 -17.30 -30.14
C GLU A 472 1.92 -17.28 -29.42
N ARG A 473 2.39 -16.12 -28.93
CA ARG A 473 3.64 -16.01 -28.16
C ARG A 473 3.60 -16.89 -26.91
N GLU A 474 4.75 -17.11 -26.27
CA GLU A 474 4.88 -17.83 -25.01
C GLU A 474 5.64 -16.98 -24.00
N THR A 475 5.24 -17.04 -22.74
CA THR A 475 6.01 -16.40 -21.65
C THR A 475 7.25 -17.23 -21.37
N THR A 476 8.43 -16.62 -21.47
CA THR A 476 9.71 -17.28 -21.21
C THR A 476 10.23 -17.03 -19.80
N VAL A 477 9.96 -15.84 -19.26
CA VAL A 477 10.34 -15.42 -17.91
C VAL A 477 9.24 -14.51 -17.38
N HIS A 478 8.95 -14.58 -16.08
CA HIS A 478 8.08 -13.64 -15.41
C HIS A 478 8.58 -13.27 -14.02
N GLY A 479 8.24 -12.08 -13.56
CA GLY A 479 8.34 -11.68 -12.16
C GLY A 479 7.17 -12.21 -11.33
N ILE A 480 6.96 -11.65 -10.16
CA ILE A 480 5.81 -11.95 -9.30
C ILE A 480 4.80 -10.80 -9.32
N GLU A 481 3.54 -11.08 -9.00
CA GLU A 481 2.59 -10.00 -8.69
C GLU A 481 3.05 -9.27 -7.41
N ALA A 482 3.09 -7.93 -7.47
CA ALA A 482 3.51 -7.11 -6.34
C ALA A 482 2.80 -5.76 -6.35
N GLY A 483 2.70 -5.14 -5.19
CA GLY A 483 2.06 -3.85 -4.97
C GLY A 483 1.98 -3.53 -3.49
N HIS A 484 1.49 -2.34 -3.16
CA HIS A 484 1.34 -1.94 -1.76
C HIS A 484 -0.12 -1.86 -1.34
N SER A 485 -0.35 -2.08 -0.05
CA SER A 485 -1.60 -1.80 0.64
C SER A 485 -1.39 -0.72 1.69
N GLY A 486 -2.23 0.30 1.66
CA GLY A 486 -2.34 1.26 2.76
C GLY A 486 -3.06 0.63 3.95
N SER A 487 -2.80 1.13 5.16
CA SER A 487 -3.55 0.74 6.35
C SER A 487 -3.60 1.85 7.37
N VAL A 488 -4.72 1.95 8.06
CA VAL A 488 -4.87 2.78 9.25
C VAL A 488 -5.25 1.90 10.43
N GLY A 489 -4.57 2.09 11.55
CA GLY A 489 -4.74 1.32 12.77
C GLY A 489 -5.56 2.09 13.79
N ILE A 490 -6.31 1.37 14.62
CA ILE A 490 -6.90 1.91 15.84
C ILE A 490 -5.97 1.57 17.00
N CYS A 491 -5.46 2.61 17.66
CA CYS A 491 -4.53 2.50 18.78
C CYS A 491 -5.19 2.93 20.09
N ILE A 492 -4.70 2.35 21.20
CA ILE A 492 -5.09 2.76 22.56
C ILE A 492 -3.99 3.67 23.11
N ASN A 493 -4.38 4.83 23.64
CA ASN A 493 -3.47 5.73 24.36
C ASN A 493 -2.90 5.00 25.58
N LYS A 494 -1.57 4.94 25.73
CA LYS A 494 -0.92 4.26 26.88
C LYS A 494 -1.44 4.73 28.24
N ASN A 495 -1.76 6.02 28.34
CA ASN A 495 -2.22 6.66 29.57
C ASN A 495 -3.74 6.61 29.77
N SER A 496 -4.49 6.00 28.84
CA SER A 496 -5.94 5.81 29.01
C SER A 496 -6.22 4.94 30.24
N GLU A 497 -7.22 5.34 31.02
CA GLU A 497 -7.73 4.55 32.15
C GLU A 497 -8.80 3.53 31.70
N LEU A 498 -9.28 3.63 30.44
CA LEU A 498 -10.40 2.86 29.88
C LEU A 498 -9.95 1.78 28.88
N LYS A 499 -8.91 1.00 29.20
CA LYS A 499 -8.26 0.07 28.27
C LYS A 499 -9.15 -1.10 27.86
N ALA A 500 -9.87 -1.70 28.81
CA ALA A 500 -10.75 -2.83 28.52
C ALA A 500 -11.95 -2.39 27.67
N ALA A 501 -12.61 -1.28 28.03
CA ALA A 501 -13.68 -0.70 27.23
C ALA A 501 -13.21 -0.31 25.80
N SER A 502 -12.03 0.29 25.69
CA SER A 502 -11.39 0.64 24.42
C SER A 502 -11.13 -0.58 23.54
N TRP A 503 -10.60 -1.66 24.14
CA TRP A 503 -10.38 -2.92 23.43
C TRP A 503 -11.69 -3.51 22.87
N LYS A 504 -12.79 -3.50 23.65
CA LYS A 504 -14.07 -4.04 23.15
C LYS A 504 -14.59 -3.32 21.92
N PHE A 505 -14.36 -2.02 21.82
CA PHE A 505 -14.72 -1.29 20.61
C PHE A 505 -13.83 -1.68 19.42
N ILE A 506 -12.51 -1.76 19.61
CA ILE A 506 -11.57 -2.24 18.57
C ILE A 506 -11.96 -3.64 18.09
N GLU A 507 -12.21 -4.56 19.02
CA GLU A 507 -12.61 -5.94 18.74
C GLU A 507 -13.95 -6.00 17.99
N PHE A 508 -14.90 -5.12 18.31
CA PHE A 508 -16.16 -5.00 17.57
C PHE A 508 -15.94 -4.52 16.13
N VAL A 509 -15.13 -3.48 15.91
CA VAL A 509 -14.82 -2.97 14.56
C VAL A 509 -14.15 -4.06 13.71
N ALA A 510 -13.27 -4.86 14.29
CA ALA A 510 -12.56 -5.95 13.61
C ALA A 510 -13.37 -7.27 13.50
N SER A 511 -14.51 -7.36 14.19
CA SER A 511 -15.40 -8.53 14.16
C SER A 511 -16.09 -8.71 12.79
N ALA A 512 -16.64 -9.89 12.54
CA ALA A 512 -17.41 -10.14 11.31
C ALA A 512 -18.62 -9.19 11.18
N GLU A 513 -19.25 -8.82 12.30
CA GLU A 513 -20.36 -7.85 12.36
C GLU A 513 -19.89 -6.46 11.91
N GLY A 514 -18.81 -5.94 12.51
CA GLY A 514 -18.25 -4.64 12.18
C GLY A 514 -17.70 -4.57 10.75
N GLN A 515 -16.99 -5.60 10.31
CA GLN A 515 -16.42 -5.69 8.96
C GLN A 515 -17.53 -5.85 7.89
N THR A 516 -18.64 -6.54 8.20
CA THR A 516 -19.81 -6.61 7.30
C THR A 516 -20.42 -5.23 7.07
N ALA A 517 -20.55 -4.40 8.11
CA ALA A 517 -21.09 -3.05 7.98
C ALA A 517 -20.19 -2.16 7.11
N GLN A 518 -18.87 -2.30 7.23
CA GLN A 518 -17.88 -1.58 6.41
C GLN A 518 -17.91 -2.03 4.94
N ALA A 519 -17.86 -3.35 4.69
CA ALA A 519 -17.81 -3.92 3.34
C ALA A 519 -19.07 -3.59 2.51
N LYS A 520 -20.25 -3.61 3.13
CA LYS A 520 -21.53 -3.24 2.47
C LYS A 520 -21.55 -1.81 1.91
N LYS A 521 -20.69 -0.92 2.43
CA LYS A 521 -20.56 0.47 1.96
C LYS A 521 -19.49 0.63 0.87
N GLY A 522 -18.81 -0.44 0.48
CA GLY A 522 -17.73 -0.41 -0.51
C GLY A 522 -16.39 0.06 0.03
N PHE A 523 -16.32 0.44 1.30
CA PHE A 523 -15.21 1.18 1.91
C PHE A 523 -13.89 0.39 2.02
N ALA A 524 -13.92 -0.79 2.67
CA ALA A 524 -12.71 -1.55 2.98
C ALA A 524 -12.85 -3.03 2.64
N ILE A 525 -11.70 -3.69 2.46
CA ILE A 525 -11.64 -5.15 2.40
C ILE A 525 -11.80 -5.70 3.82
N PRO A 526 -12.67 -6.71 4.02
CA PRO A 526 -12.71 -7.43 5.27
C PRO A 526 -11.34 -7.95 5.65
N LEU A 527 -10.90 -7.69 6.89
CA LEU A 527 -9.65 -8.24 7.40
C LEU A 527 -9.66 -9.79 7.43
N GLN A 528 -10.85 -10.37 7.54
CA GLN A 528 -11.08 -11.82 7.59
C GLN A 528 -11.22 -12.39 6.18
N LYS A 529 -10.36 -13.35 5.83
CA LYS A 529 -10.29 -13.95 4.49
C LYS A 529 -11.63 -14.54 4.04
N GLU A 530 -12.31 -15.26 4.92
CA GLU A 530 -13.60 -15.89 4.61
C GLU A 530 -14.66 -14.84 4.23
N LEU A 531 -14.80 -13.78 5.04
CA LEU A 531 -15.79 -12.72 4.79
C LEU A 531 -15.51 -11.97 3.49
N ALA A 532 -14.24 -11.72 3.16
CA ALA A 532 -13.84 -11.09 1.90
C ALA A 532 -14.21 -11.93 0.68
N ASN A 533 -14.26 -13.25 0.80
CA ASN A 533 -14.64 -14.16 -0.29
C ASN A 533 -16.17 -14.37 -0.44
N THR A 534 -16.99 -13.50 0.17
CA THR A 534 -18.46 -13.56 0.06
C THR A 534 -19.03 -12.37 -0.71
N GLU A 535 -20.29 -12.46 -1.14
CA GLU A 535 -21.02 -11.34 -1.77
C GLU A 535 -21.20 -10.12 -0.85
N VAL A 536 -20.92 -10.23 0.46
CA VAL A 536 -20.84 -9.06 1.33
C VAL A 536 -19.78 -8.07 0.81
N PHE A 537 -18.68 -8.60 0.28
CA PHE A 537 -17.57 -7.82 -0.26
C PHE A 537 -17.54 -7.82 -1.79
N LEU A 538 -17.71 -8.99 -2.42
CA LEU A 538 -17.54 -9.15 -3.88
C LEU A 538 -18.53 -8.27 -4.66
N GLN A 539 -19.79 -8.21 -4.22
CA GLN A 539 -20.82 -7.30 -4.76
C GLN A 539 -20.79 -7.26 -6.29
N THR A 540 -20.83 -8.44 -6.91
CA THR A 540 -20.55 -8.63 -8.36
C THR A 540 -21.56 -7.95 -9.28
N ASP A 541 -22.69 -7.50 -8.72
CA ASP A 541 -23.72 -6.70 -9.37
C ASP A 541 -23.43 -5.19 -9.38
N LEU A 542 -22.39 -4.74 -8.67
CA LEU A 542 -21.95 -3.34 -8.57
C LEU A 542 -20.55 -3.16 -9.17
N MET A 543 -20.22 -1.94 -9.61
CA MET A 543 -18.84 -1.61 -10.02
C MET A 543 -17.94 -1.46 -8.78
N PRO A 544 -16.72 -2.02 -8.73
CA PRO A 544 -16.15 -2.88 -9.75
C PRO A 544 -16.74 -4.29 -9.66
N ARG A 545 -17.06 -4.86 -10.83
CA ARG A 545 -17.58 -6.23 -10.95
C ARG A 545 -16.48 -7.25 -10.61
N ASN A 546 -15.22 -6.89 -10.88
CA ASN A 546 -14.06 -7.72 -10.63
C ASN A 546 -13.43 -7.48 -9.24
N SER A 547 -14.25 -7.39 -8.20
CA SER A 547 -13.77 -7.14 -6.83
C SER A 547 -12.83 -8.23 -6.29
N LYS A 548 -12.80 -9.42 -6.92
CA LYS A 548 -11.86 -10.51 -6.58
C LYS A 548 -10.40 -10.09 -6.72
N VAL A 549 -10.06 -9.16 -7.62
CA VAL A 549 -8.67 -8.66 -7.75
C VAL A 549 -8.17 -8.05 -6.44
N PHE A 550 -9.03 -7.37 -5.69
CA PHE A 550 -8.67 -6.85 -4.37
C PHE A 550 -8.36 -7.95 -3.34
N ILE A 551 -8.98 -9.12 -3.45
CA ILE A 551 -8.72 -10.28 -2.58
C ILE A 551 -7.32 -10.82 -2.88
N ASN A 552 -7.00 -11.03 -4.16
CA ASN A 552 -5.67 -11.47 -4.57
C ASN A 552 -4.61 -10.44 -4.12
N ALA A 553 -4.89 -9.16 -4.32
CA ALA A 553 -4.03 -8.06 -3.90
C ALA A 553 -3.84 -8.03 -2.36
N ALA A 554 -4.87 -8.30 -1.55
CA ALA A 554 -4.76 -8.37 -0.10
C ALA A 554 -3.84 -9.52 0.39
N GLU A 555 -3.78 -10.62 -0.34
CA GLU A 555 -2.90 -11.76 -0.02
C GLU A 555 -1.42 -11.43 -0.26
N ILE A 556 -1.12 -10.65 -1.31
CA ILE A 556 0.25 -10.41 -1.77
C ILE A 556 0.83 -9.03 -1.36
N GLN A 557 0.00 -8.00 -1.22
CA GLN A 557 0.49 -6.61 -1.12
C GLN A 557 0.76 -6.16 0.31
N GLY A 558 2.03 -5.82 0.58
CA GLY A 558 2.53 -5.36 1.89
C GLY A 558 2.47 -3.85 2.09
N ALA A 559 3.13 -3.36 3.13
CA ALA A 559 3.21 -1.93 3.41
C ALA A 559 4.16 -1.21 2.44
N GLY A 560 3.89 0.06 2.15
CA GLY A 560 4.82 0.91 1.40
C GLY A 560 6.12 1.17 2.16
N ASP A 561 7.11 1.75 1.47
CA ASP A 561 8.42 2.09 2.02
C ASP A 561 8.35 2.98 3.30
N TRP A 562 7.37 3.87 3.39
CA TRP A 562 7.09 4.67 4.59
C TRP A 562 6.89 3.85 5.87
N TRP A 563 6.45 2.59 5.76
CA TRP A 563 6.26 1.74 6.91
C TRP A 563 7.57 1.23 7.47
N TYR A 564 8.64 1.13 6.67
CA TYR A 564 9.81 0.30 7.00
C TYR A 564 10.49 0.75 8.29
N LEU A 565 10.69 2.06 8.42
CA LEU A 565 11.43 2.70 9.51
C LEU A 565 10.52 3.60 10.36
N THR A 566 11.09 4.22 11.39
CA THR A 566 10.29 4.96 12.40
C THR A 566 9.69 6.26 11.89
N ASP A 567 10.22 6.80 10.80
CA ASP A 567 9.84 8.07 10.19
C ASP A 567 10.30 8.13 8.73
N ASN A 568 9.90 9.20 8.02
CA ASN A 568 10.18 9.40 6.59
C ASN A 568 11.46 10.19 6.31
N ALA A 569 12.29 10.51 7.31
CA ALA A 569 13.45 11.40 7.11
C ALA A 569 14.47 10.82 6.10
N TRP A 570 14.52 9.50 5.96
CA TRP A 570 15.32 8.81 4.96
C TRP A 570 14.71 8.84 3.54
N ILE A 571 13.40 9.08 3.41
CA ILE A 571 12.66 9.15 2.13
C ILE A 571 12.64 10.59 1.57
N ASP A 572 12.27 11.55 2.42
CA ASP A 572 11.81 12.89 2.02
C ASP A 572 12.73 13.59 1.01
N ASP A 573 14.05 13.52 1.23
CA ASP A 573 15.02 14.26 0.41
C ASP A 573 15.15 13.67 -1.01
N TRP A 574 15.36 12.36 -1.14
CA TRP A 574 15.54 11.74 -2.45
C TRP A 574 14.20 11.65 -3.21
N ALA A 575 13.10 11.38 -2.51
CA ALA A 575 11.76 11.36 -3.11
C ALA A 575 11.35 12.76 -3.60
N GLY A 576 11.76 13.82 -2.88
CA GLY A 576 11.59 15.20 -3.33
C GLY A 576 12.29 15.48 -4.66
N VAL A 577 13.52 14.97 -4.85
CA VAL A 577 14.24 15.09 -6.13
C VAL A 577 13.58 14.26 -7.23
N LEU A 578 13.19 13.02 -6.92
CA LEU A 578 12.48 12.14 -7.86
C LEU A 578 11.21 12.80 -8.39
N ASN A 579 10.33 13.25 -7.49
CA ASN A 579 9.01 13.75 -7.83
C ASN A 579 9.03 15.23 -8.28
N GLY A 580 10.04 16.00 -7.88
CA GLY A 580 10.21 17.40 -8.26
C GLY A 580 10.97 17.61 -9.58
N ASP A 581 12.00 16.82 -9.83
CA ASP A 581 12.91 16.99 -10.97
C ASP A 581 12.82 15.83 -11.97
N VAL A 582 13.03 14.60 -11.51
CA VAL A 582 13.26 13.43 -12.39
C VAL A 582 12.00 13.05 -13.16
N ARG A 583 10.89 12.76 -12.47
CA ARG A 583 9.59 12.44 -13.09
C ARG A 583 8.99 13.61 -13.86
N ASN A 584 9.52 14.83 -13.68
CA ASN A 584 9.17 16.01 -14.47
C ASN A 584 10.11 16.23 -15.68
N GLY A 585 11.06 15.31 -15.93
CA GLY A 585 11.99 15.35 -17.05
C GLY A 585 13.05 16.45 -16.96
N LYS A 586 13.31 17.00 -15.77
CA LYS A 586 14.33 18.06 -15.54
C LYS A 586 15.70 17.50 -15.19
N LYS A 587 15.78 16.22 -14.82
CA LYS A 587 16.98 15.52 -14.36
C LYS A 587 16.90 14.06 -14.83
N SER A 588 18.01 13.53 -15.33
CA SER A 588 18.14 12.12 -15.68
C SER A 588 18.29 11.23 -14.44
N MET A 589 18.09 9.92 -14.61
CA MET A 589 18.35 8.93 -13.57
C MET A 589 19.81 8.91 -13.13
N THR A 590 20.76 9.09 -14.06
CA THR A 590 22.18 9.19 -13.73
C THR A 590 22.45 10.38 -12.81
N GLU A 591 21.97 11.57 -13.16
CA GLU A 591 22.12 12.77 -12.32
C GLU A 591 21.40 12.65 -10.97
N PHE A 592 20.29 11.91 -10.91
CA PHE A 592 19.59 11.61 -9.66
C PHE A 592 20.44 10.77 -8.71
N PHE A 593 21.03 9.68 -9.21
CA PHE A 593 21.89 8.81 -8.39
C PHE A 593 23.20 9.47 -7.98
N GLU A 594 23.68 10.46 -8.73
CA GLU A 594 24.84 11.29 -8.37
C GLU A 594 24.48 12.48 -7.45
N SER A 595 23.19 12.68 -7.13
CA SER A 595 22.75 13.81 -6.32
C SER A 595 23.14 13.66 -4.84
N GLN A 596 23.35 14.80 -4.17
CA GLN A 596 23.68 14.82 -2.74
C GLN A 596 22.54 14.24 -1.89
N GLN A 597 21.28 14.51 -2.25
CA GLN A 597 20.09 13.99 -1.56
C GLN A 597 20.05 12.46 -1.58
N PHE A 598 20.42 11.86 -2.71
CA PHE A 598 20.56 10.40 -2.83
C PHE A 598 21.72 9.90 -1.96
N ALA A 599 22.90 10.51 -2.07
CA ALA A 599 24.09 10.11 -1.31
C ALA A 599 23.93 10.25 0.22
N ASP A 600 23.23 11.27 0.70
CA ASP A 600 23.00 11.51 2.13
C ASP A 600 22.10 10.43 2.77
N THR A 601 21.31 9.73 1.96
CA THR A 601 20.37 8.69 2.42
C THR A 601 21.10 7.53 3.10
N TYR A 602 22.25 7.09 2.56
CA TYR A 602 23.07 6.04 3.17
C TYR A 602 23.45 6.37 4.63
N GLY A 603 23.85 7.62 4.89
CA GLY A 603 24.23 8.05 6.25
C GLY A 603 23.03 8.19 7.20
N LYS A 604 21.83 8.44 6.69
CA LYS A 604 20.59 8.46 7.49
C LYS A 604 20.19 7.05 7.91
N LEU A 605 20.23 6.10 6.98
CA LEU A 605 19.81 4.72 7.23
C LEU A 605 20.60 4.03 8.35
N LEU A 606 21.90 4.32 8.47
CA LEU A 606 22.74 3.79 9.57
C LEU A 606 22.16 4.11 10.95
N LYS A 607 21.55 5.28 11.13
CA LYS A 607 21.08 5.75 12.45
C LYS A 607 19.87 4.98 12.98
N TYR A 608 19.14 4.26 12.13
CA TYR A 608 17.92 3.56 12.55
C TYR A 608 18.22 2.27 13.31
N THR A 609 19.37 1.66 13.06
CA THR A 609 19.79 0.44 13.77
C THR A 609 20.89 0.68 14.80
N GLU A 610 21.43 1.90 14.89
CA GLU A 610 22.42 2.29 15.90
C GLU A 610 21.83 2.19 17.32
N LYS A 611 22.57 1.54 18.23
CA LYS A 611 22.22 1.43 19.64
C LYS A 611 22.46 2.77 20.34
N ARG A 612 21.44 3.23 21.07
CA ARG A 612 21.48 4.48 21.84
C ARG A 612 21.83 4.25 23.30
#